data_AF-A0A1X7VE52-F1
#
_entry.id   AF-A0A1X7VE52-F1
#
_cell.length_a   1.000
_cell.length_b   1.000
_cell.length_c   1.000
_cell.angle_alpha   90.00
_cell.angle_beta   90.00
_cell.angle_gamma   90.00
#
_symmetry.space_group_name_H-M   'P 1'
#
loop_
_entity.id
_entity.type
_entity.pdbx_description
1 polymer ?
#
loop_
_entity_poly.entity_id
_entity_poly.type
_entity_poly.pdbx_seq_one_letter_code
_entity_poly.pdbx_strand_id
1 'polypeptide(L)'
;MEPDLTRELTRELLRKLLEEKDCDIGQVGCCCGHMNPHLYVANYKVHLKQNEELSMFGVTHIMAIDRYSGKIVSLVTMPLKNCSLIYEHVYMKLVEEFSLCDQISVDYGTEWALILHVKNLLSEHRNDPLSHTICTDIVPS
;
A
#
# COMPACT_ATOMS: atom_id res chain seq x y z
N MET A 1 -8.59 -3.65 38.05
CA MET A 1 -8.18 -2.88 36.85
C MET A 1 -8.55 -3.74 35.67
N GLU A 2 -9.82 -3.64 35.24
CA GLU A 2 -10.40 -4.48 34.19
C GLU A 2 -9.68 -4.17 32.87
N PRO A 3 -9.15 -5.18 32.16
CA PRO A 3 -8.66 -4.96 30.80
C PRO A 3 -9.85 -4.55 29.92
N ASP A 4 -9.67 -3.46 29.20
CA ASP A 4 -10.66 -2.84 28.32
C ASP A 4 -11.06 -3.84 27.21
N LEU A 5 -12.19 -4.51 27.42
CA LEU A 5 -12.75 -5.61 26.60
C LEU A 5 -12.73 -5.29 25.09
N THR A 6 -12.82 -4.01 24.76
CA THR A 6 -12.80 -3.47 23.41
C THR A 6 -11.41 -3.59 22.75
N ARG A 7 -10.31 -3.44 23.49
CA ARG A 7 -8.94 -3.62 22.96
C ARG A 7 -8.62 -5.07 22.69
N GLU A 8 -9.13 -5.98 23.52
CA GLU A 8 -8.97 -7.43 23.32
C GLU A 8 -9.76 -7.91 22.11
N LEU A 9 -11.01 -7.46 21.96
CA LEU A 9 -11.83 -7.79 20.80
C LEU A 9 -11.23 -7.25 19.49
N THR A 10 -10.68 -6.03 19.53
CA THR A 10 -10.02 -5.42 18.37
C THR A 10 -8.74 -6.16 18.00
N ARG A 11 -7.93 -6.57 18.99
CA ARG A 11 -6.74 -7.41 18.74
C ARG A 11 -7.09 -8.76 18.16
N GLU A 12 -8.17 -9.37 18.63
CA GLU A 12 -8.61 -10.69 18.18
C GLU A 12 -9.17 -10.65 16.76
N LEU A 13 -9.93 -9.61 16.41
CA LEU A 13 -10.39 -9.38 15.04
C LEU A 13 -9.22 -9.07 14.09
N LEU A 14 -8.23 -8.29 14.54
CA LEU A 14 -7.00 -8.04 13.78
C LEU A 14 -6.18 -9.31 13.55
N ARG A 15 -6.07 -10.18 14.57
CA ARG A 15 -5.42 -11.50 14.44
C ARG A 15 -6.11 -12.36 13.40
N LYS A 16 -7.43 -12.45 13.45
CA LYS A 16 -8.23 -13.25 12.50
C LYS A 16 -8.12 -12.74 11.06
N LEU A 17 -8.04 -11.42 10.86
CA LEU A 17 -7.82 -10.82 9.53
C LEU A 17 -6.38 -10.99 9.00
N LEU A 18 -5.39 -11.12 9.90
CA LEU A 18 -3.99 -11.35 9.54
C LEU A 18 -3.69 -12.84 9.28
N GLU A 19 -4.32 -13.76 10.02
CA GLU A 19 -4.17 -15.22 9.85
C GLU A 19 -4.78 -15.74 8.54
N GLU A 20 -5.69 -15.00 7.90
CA GLU A 20 -6.29 -15.39 6.62
C GLU A 20 -5.37 -15.17 5.39
N LYS A 21 -4.13 -14.70 5.58
CA LYS A 21 -3.22 -14.26 4.48
C LYS A 21 -1.83 -14.91 4.46
N ASP A 22 -1.63 -16.01 5.18
CA ASP A 22 -0.50 -16.91 4.94
C ASP A 22 -0.77 -17.77 3.69
N CYS A 23 -0.70 -17.13 2.53
CA CYS A 23 -0.50 -17.81 1.26
C CYS A 23 1.00 -17.98 1.07
N ASP A 24 1.41 -19.24 1.03
CA ASP A 24 2.78 -19.74 0.96
C ASP A 24 3.70 -18.91 0.07
N ILE A 25 4.85 -18.55 0.64
CA ILE A 25 6.02 -18.05 -0.07
C ILE A 25 6.62 -19.27 -0.81
N GLY A 26 6.03 -19.66 -1.93
CA GLY A 26 6.48 -20.83 -2.68
C GLY A 26 5.67 -21.07 -3.94
N GLN A 27 6.31 -20.81 -5.09
CA GLN A 27 5.83 -21.05 -6.46
C GLN A 27 4.85 -20.02 -7.02
N VAL A 28 5.43 -19.01 -7.67
CA VAL A 28 4.78 -18.18 -8.68
C VAL A 28 4.44 -19.08 -9.88
N GLY A 29 3.25 -19.67 -9.85
CA GLY A 29 2.62 -20.34 -10.99
C GLY A 29 1.53 -19.45 -11.57
N CYS A 30 1.88 -18.57 -12.51
CA CYS A 30 0.90 -17.74 -13.20
C CYS A 30 0.22 -18.57 -14.31
N CYS A 31 -1.05 -18.93 -14.10
CA CYS A 31 -1.91 -19.58 -15.08
C CYS A 31 -2.39 -18.58 -16.16
N CYS A 32 -1.51 -18.09 -17.02
CA CYS A 32 -1.91 -17.47 -18.29
C CYS A 32 -0.79 -17.72 -19.32
N GLY A 33 -1.15 -18.39 -20.41
CA GLY A 33 -0.22 -18.90 -21.41
C GLY A 33 0.56 -17.82 -22.16
N HIS A 34 1.70 -18.26 -22.69
CA HIS A 34 2.60 -17.56 -23.62
C HIS A 34 3.52 -16.51 -22.98
N MET A 35 4.67 -16.97 -22.46
CA MET A 35 5.76 -16.11 -22.02
C MET A 35 6.42 -15.41 -23.21
N ASN A 36 6.25 -14.10 -23.31
CA ASN A 36 7.25 -13.24 -23.93
C ASN A 36 8.20 -12.81 -22.80
N PRO A 37 9.53 -13.00 -22.90
CA PRO A 37 10.47 -12.53 -21.88
C PRO A 37 10.59 -11.00 -21.99
N HIS A 38 9.57 -10.29 -21.53
CA HIS A 38 9.73 -8.90 -21.15
C HIS A 38 10.34 -8.85 -19.76
N LEU A 39 11.33 -7.98 -19.59
CA LEU A 39 11.78 -7.54 -18.27
C LEU A 39 10.53 -7.10 -17.49
N TYR A 40 10.08 -7.89 -16.52
CA TYR A 40 8.96 -7.51 -15.66
C TYR A 40 9.44 -6.39 -14.74
N VAL A 41 9.33 -5.15 -15.20
CA VAL A 41 9.37 -3.98 -14.32
C VAL A 41 8.01 -3.97 -13.62
N ALA A 42 7.94 -4.62 -12.46
CA ALA A 42 6.75 -4.60 -11.64
C ALA A 42 6.65 -3.22 -10.98
N ASN A 43 5.97 -2.28 -11.65
CA ASN A 43 5.62 -1.00 -11.06
C ASN A 43 4.83 -1.28 -9.77
N TYR A 44 5.38 -0.96 -8.60
CA TYR A 44 4.76 -1.24 -7.32
C TYR A 44 3.57 -0.30 -7.12
N LYS A 45 2.36 -0.88 -7.09
CA LYS A 45 1.09 -0.13 -7.03
C LYS A 45 0.39 -0.40 -5.72
N VAL A 46 0.02 0.67 -5.02
CA VAL A 46 -0.72 0.60 -3.76
C VAL A 46 -2.05 1.31 -3.90
N HIS A 47 -3.08 0.73 -3.28
CA HIS A 47 -4.38 1.37 -3.11
C HIS A 47 -4.60 1.70 -1.63
N LEU A 48 -4.73 2.99 -1.30
CA LEU A 48 -5.13 3.45 0.02
C LEU A 48 -6.64 3.55 0.04
N LYS A 49 -7.25 2.73 0.89
CA LYS A 49 -8.70 2.62 1.05
C LYS A 49 -9.10 3.13 2.42
N GLN A 50 -10.26 3.75 2.48
CA GLN A 50 -10.94 4.01 3.74
C GLN A 50 -12.17 3.11 3.89
N ASN A 51 -12.26 2.40 5.01
CA ASN A 51 -13.47 1.70 5.41
C ASN A 51 -14.21 2.45 6.53
N GLU A 52 -15.42 2.92 6.22
CA GLU A 52 -16.34 3.62 7.12
C GLU A 52 -17.41 2.69 7.72
N GLU A 53 -17.36 1.37 7.51
CA GLU A 53 -18.33 0.43 8.09
C GLU A 53 -18.40 0.51 9.62
N LEU A 54 -17.27 0.82 10.28
CA LEU A 54 -17.23 1.02 11.73
C LEU A 54 -17.54 2.47 12.17
N SER A 55 -18.04 3.31 11.26
CA SER A 55 -18.48 4.67 11.59
C SER A 55 -19.52 4.69 12.71
N MET A 56 -20.34 3.63 12.83
CA MET A 56 -21.30 3.46 13.92
C MET A 56 -20.65 3.39 15.32
N PHE A 57 -19.38 3.01 15.39
CA PHE A 57 -18.56 3.01 16.62
C PHE A 57 -17.68 4.24 16.75
N GLY A 58 -17.86 5.24 15.88
CA GLY A 58 -17.09 6.47 15.86
C GLY A 58 -15.64 6.26 15.41
N VAL A 59 -15.35 5.21 14.64
CA VAL A 59 -14.01 4.91 14.13
C VAL A 59 -14.00 4.62 12.63
N THR A 60 -12.84 4.78 12.03
CA THR A 60 -12.58 4.54 10.62
C THR A 60 -11.31 3.71 10.48
N HIS A 61 -11.35 2.71 9.60
CA HIS A 61 -10.15 1.98 9.21
C HIS A 61 -9.56 2.60 7.94
N ILE A 62 -8.26 2.84 7.97
CA ILE A 62 -7.48 3.25 6.81
C ILE A 62 -6.52 2.11 6.49
N MET A 63 -6.53 1.67 5.23
CA MET A 63 -5.84 0.47 4.79
C MET A 63 -4.99 0.78 3.57
N ALA A 64 -3.77 0.27 3.52
CA ALA A 64 -2.97 0.20 2.33
C ALA A 64 -3.00 -1.23 1.79
N ILE A 65 -3.38 -1.38 0.54
CA ILE A 65 -3.52 -2.67 -0.14
C ILE A 65 -2.54 -2.71 -1.30
N ASP A 66 -1.65 -3.70 -1.32
CA ASP A 66 -0.83 -3.98 -2.49
C ASP A 66 -1.74 -4.48 -3.62
N ARG A 67 -1.71 -3.78 -4.76
CA ARG A 67 -2.55 -4.10 -5.91
C ARG A 67 -2.10 -5.35 -6.64
N TYR A 68 -0.85 -5.78 -6.47
CA TYR A 68 -0.37 -7.01 -7.11
C TYR A 68 -0.79 -8.25 -6.33
N SER A 69 -0.45 -8.32 -5.03
CA SER A 69 -0.79 -9.48 -4.19
C SER A 69 -2.21 -9.43 -3.59
N GLY A 70 -2.85 -8.26 -3.54
CA GLY A 70 -4.10 -8.07 -2.81
C GLY A 70 -3.96 -8.21 -1.29
N LYS A 71 -2.73 -8.15 -0.75
CA LYS A 71 -2.48 -8.17 0.70
C LYS A 71 -2.61 -6.76 1.28
N ILE A 72 -3.07 -6.69 2.52
CA ILE A 72 -3.08 -5.45 3.31
C ILE A 72 -1.66 -5.28 3.85
N VAL A 73 -0.97 -4.25 3.38
CA VAL A 73 0.43 -3.96 3.74
C VAL A 73 0.52 -2.99 4.92
N SER A 74 -0.53 -2.21 5.17
CA SER A 74 -0.61 -1.38 6.37
C SER A 74 -2.07 -1.10 6.74
N LEU A 75 -2.33 -0.95 8.03
CA LEU A 75 -3.65 -0.75 8.60
C LEU A 75 -3.56 0.15 9.83
N VAL A 76 -4.46 1.12 9.92
CA VAL A 76 -4.65 1.93 11.12
C VAL A 76 -6.13 2.17 11.36
N THR A 77 -6.51 2.20 12.63
CA THR A 77 -7.87 2.55 13.08
C THR A 77 -7.80 3.89 13.79
N MET A 78 -8.63 4.83 13.39
CA MET A 78 -8.67 6.15 14.03
C MET A 78 -10.10 6.66 14.21
N PRO A 79 -10.38 7.37 15.32
CA PRO A 79 -11.70 7.94 15.57
C PRO A 79 -12.03 9.14 14.66
N LEU A 80 -11.00 9.89 14.29
CA LEU A 80 -11.09 11.02 13.37
C LEU A 80 -9.97 10.89 12.33
N LYS A 81 -10.31 11.08 11.06
CA LYS A 81 -9.33 11.09 9.97
C LYS A 81 -8.34 12.23 10.18
N ASN A 82 -7.06 11.91 10.31
CA ASN A 82 -6.00 12.89 10.48
C ASN A 82 -4.88 12.62 9.47
N CYS A 83 -4.62 13.58 8.58
CA CYS A 83 -3.64 13.44 7.50
C CYS A 83 -2.23 13.07 8.01
N SER A 84 -1.81 13.65 9.14
CA SER A 84 -0.49 13.41 9.73
C SER A 84 -0.38 11.99 10.28
N LEU A 85 -1.40 11.52 11.01
CA LEU A 85 -1.41 10.16 11.55
C LEU A 85 -1.55 9.11 10.44
N ILE A 86 -2.33 9.40 9.40
CA ILE A 86 -2.44 8.55 8.21
C ILE A 86 -1.07 8.46 7.52
N TYR A 87 -0.39 9.58 7.33
CA TYR A 87 0.96 9.59 6.75
C TYR A 87 1.95 8.77 7.58
N GLU A 88 2.04 9.01 8.89
CA GLU A 88 3.00 8.36 9.78
C GLU A 88 2.73 6.85 9.91
N HIS A 89 1.48 6.46 10.16
CA HIS A 89 1.18 5.06 10.48
C HIS A 89 0.89 4.20 9.25
N VAL A 90 0.54 4.80 8.11
CA VAL A 90 0.23 4.07 6.88
C VAL A 90 1.35 4.21 5.88
N TYR A 91 1.61 5.43 5.42
CA TYR A 91 2.54 5.65 4.31
C TYR A 91 4.01 5.48 4.71
N MET A 92 4.43 6.02 5.85
CA MET A 92 5.81 5.91 6.31
C MET A 92 6.20 4.45 6.55
N LYS A 93 5.34 3.68 7.24
CA LYS A 93 5.54 2.22 7.42
C LYS A 93 5.62 1.48 6.10
N LEU A 94 4.77 1.86 5.15
CA LEU A 94 4.78 1.24 3.83
C LEU A 94 6.11 1.49 3.11
N VAL A 95 6.62 2.72 3.14
CA VAL A 95 7.91 3.07 2.52
C VAL A 95 9.08 2.38 3.22
N GLU A 96 9.03 2.23 4.55
CA GLU A 96 10.04 1.51 5.34
C GLU A 96 10.11 0.02 4.97
N GLU A 97 8.96 -0.63 4.76
CA GLU A 97 8.88 -2.08 4.54
C GLU A 97 8.96 -2.48 3.06
N PHE A 98 8.32 -1.71 2.17
CA PHE A 98 8.13 -2.07 0.76
C PHE A 98 8.76 -1.09 -0.23
N SER A 99 9.53 -0.10 0.24
CA SER A 99 10.15 0.98 -0.55
C SER A 99 9.13 1.92 -1.24
N LEU A 100 9.60 2.88 -2.04
CA LEU A 100 8.74 3.90 -2.67
C LEU A 100 7.83 3.29 -3.74
N CYS A 101 6.51 3.50 -3.62
CA CYS A 101 5.55 3.04 -4.63
C CYS A 101 5.55 3.89 -5.90
N ASP A 102 5.46 3.23 -7.05
CA ASP A 102 5.30 3.86 -8.36
C ASP A 102 3.96 4.57 -8.47
N GLN A 103 2.88 3.87 -8.16
CA GLN A 103 1.53 4.40 -8.24
C GLN A 103 0.80 4.23 -6.92
N ILE A 104 0.23 5.34 -6.44
CA ILE A 104 -0.69 5.33 -5.30
C ILE A 104 -2.05 5.74 -5.84
N SER A 105 -3.04 4.89 -5.60
CA SER A 105 -4.45 5.17 -5.85
C SER A 105 -5.15 5.34 -4.50
N VAL A 106 -6.04 6.32 -4.38
CA VAL A 106 -6.72 6.64 -3.12
C VAL A 106 -8.21 6.75 -3.34
N ASP A 107 -9.00 6.52 -2.29
CA ASP A 107 -10.44 6.85 -2.30
C ASP A 107 -10.66 8.37 -2.35
N TYR A 108 -11.89 8.79 -2.66
CA TYR A 108 -12.23 10.20 -2.68
C TYR A 108 -12.17 10.80 -1.26
N GLY A 109 -11.31 11.80 -1.05
CA GLY A 109 -11.13 12.44 0.25
C GLY A 109 -9.98 13.44 0.29
N THR A 110 -9.93 14.26 1.34
CA THR A 110 -8.88 15.28 1.56
C THR A 110 -7.80 14.80 2.52
N GLU A 111 -8.09 13.76 3.29
CA GLU A 111 -7.22 13.10 4.25
C GLU A 111 -5.94 12.53 3.63
N TRP A 112 -5.92 12.34 2.31
CA TRP A 112 -4.79 11.83 1.53
C TRP A 112 -3.81 12.91 1.08
N ALA A 113 -4.15 14.20 1.25
CA ALA A 113 -3.40 15.31 0.67
C ALA A 113 -1.91 15.29 1.04
N LEU A 114 -1.59 14.98 2.30
CA LEU A 114 -0.20 14.91 2.77
C LEU A 114 0.58 13.79 2.08
N ILE A 115 0.00 12.58 2.00
CA ILE A 115 0.63 11.44 1.32
C ILE A 115 0.88 11.76 -0.14
N LEU A 116 -0.12 12.29 -0.84
CA LEU A 116 0.00 12.62 -2.26
C LEU A 116 1.04 13.71 -2.50
N HIS A 117 1.10 14.72 -1.63
CA HIS A 117 2.10 15.78 -1.70
C HIS A 117 3.53 15.23 -1.50
N VAL A 118 3.77 14.47 -0.42
CA VAL A 118 5.10 13.90 -0.15
C VAL A 118 5.51 12.91 -1.24
N LYS A 119 4.59 12.07 -1.71
CA LYS A 119 4.84 11.14 -2.81
C LYS A 119 5.31 11.87 -4.08
N ASN A 120 4.72 13.02 -4.40
CA ASN A 120 5.14 13.82 -5.55
C ASN A 120 6.50 14.50 -5.32
N LEU A 121 6.81 14.96 -4.10
CA LEU A 121 8.16 15.46 -3.78
C LEU A 121 9.22 14.36 -3.93
N LEU A 122 8.89 13.14 -3.50
CA LEU A 122 9.79 12.01 -3.57
C LEU A 122 9.83 11.35 -4.96
N SER A 123 8.96 11.74 -5.91
CA SER A 123 8.96 11.11 -7.22
C SER A 123 10.23 11.39 -8.03
N GLU A 124 10.88 12.52 -7.77
CA GLU A 124 12.16 12.87 -8.39
C GLU A 124 13.33 12.01 -7.88
N HIS A 125 13.20 11.45 -6.68
CA HIS A 125 14.22 10.65 -6.01
C HIS A 125 14.02 9.15 -6.20
N ARG A 126 13.07 8.76 -7.06
CA ARG A 126 12.90 7.37 -7.45
C ARG A 126 14.05 7.02 -8.37
N ASN A 127 14.87 6.08 -7.92
CA ASN A 127 15.84 5.43 -8.79
C ASN A 127 15.05 4.53 -9.75
N ASP A 128 14.48 5.13 -10.79
CA ASP A 128 13.97 4.38 -11.91
C ASP A 128 15.19 3.73 -12.55
N PRO A 129 15.30 2.39 -12.61
CA PRO A 129 16.43 1.72 -13.26
C PRO A 129 16.54 2.06 -14.76
N LEU A 130 15.57 2.81 -15.31
CA LEU A 130 15.54 3.30 -16.68
C LEU A 130 15.88 4.79 -16.86
N SER A 131 16.03 5.57 -15.78
CA SER A 131 16.39 7.01 -15.90
C SER A 131 17.83 7.26 -16.38
N HIS A 132 18.68 6.23 -16.33
CA HIS A 132 20.05 6.25 -16.84
C HIS A 132 20.27 5.53 -18.16
N THR A 133 19.22 4.99 -18.80
CA THR A 133 19.32 4.55 -20.19
C THR A 133 18.83 5.69 -21.08
N ILE A 134 19.71 6.67 -21.25
CA ILE A 134 19.67 7.51 -22.46
C ILE A 134 19.63 6.53 -23.62
N CYS A 135 18.50 6.44 -24.32
CA CYS A 135 18.43 5.83 -25.63
C CYS A 135 19.31 6.63 -26.59
N THR A 136 20.61 6.41 -26.55
CA THR A 136 21.52 6.64 -27.67
C THR A 136 21.58 5.37 -28.48
N ASP A 137 20.46 4.99 -29.10
CA ASP A 137 20.49 4.13 -30.27
C ASP A 137 19.84 4.93 -31.40
N ILE A 138 20.68 5.74 -32.03
CA ILE A 138 20.48 6.20 -33.40
C ILE A 138 20.39 4.92 -34.24
N VAL A 139 19.23 4.62 -34.79
CA VAL A 139 19.13 3.71 -35.93
C VAL A 139 19.16 4.60 -37.18
N PRO A 140 20.23 4.58 -37.99
CA PRO A 140 20.20 5.26 -39.27
C PRO A 140 19.22 4.53 -40.20
N SER A 141 18.51 5.34 -40.98
CA SER A 141 17.57 4.99 -42.05
C SER A 141 18.12 3.99 -43.06
#